data_AF-A0A7W3YKW4-F1
#
_entry.id   AF-A0A7W3YKW4-F1
#
_cell.length_a   1.000
_cell.length_b   1.000
_cell.length_c   1.000
_cell.angle_alpha   90.00
_cell.angle_beta   90.00
_cell.angle_gamma   90.00
#
_symmetry.space_group_name_H-M   'P 1'
#
loop_
_entity.id
_entity.type
_entity.pdbx_description
1 polymer ?
#
loop_
_entity_poly.entity_id
_entity_poly.type
_entity_poly.pdbx_seq_one_letter_code
_entity_poly.pdbx_strand_id
1 'polypeptide(L)'
;MSVEIPENMEEVAMQLAQHKVRGELVDETTVIQNAIRDILQAFFDEALEGHYDDVKWDGDDLVITDIMGDEAGRIQPQSSSFVNDFKNDADSLIERLENATTKIVGGR
;
A
#
# COMPACT_ATOMS: atom_id res chain seq x y z
N MET A 1 -11.60 10.18 -13.38
CA MET A 1 -10.27 10.64 -12.94
C MET A 1 -9.75 9.54 -12.04
N SER A 2 -8.77 8.77 -12.49
CA SER A 2 -8.05 7.85 -11.61
C SER A 2 -7.39 8.72 -10.54
N VAL A 3 -7.62 8.42 -9.27
CA VAL A 3 -6.86 9.06 -8.20
C VAL A 3 -5.48 8.41 -8.26
N GLU A 4 -4.45 9.21 -8.55
CA GLU A 4 -3.07 8.73 -8.52
C GLU A 4 -2.74 8.29 -7.09
N ILE A 5 -2.08 7.13 -6.97
CA ILE A 5 -1.64 6.59 -5.69
C ILE A 5 -0.41 7.40 -5.27
N PRO A 6 -0.40 8.07 -4.10
CA PRO A 6 0.71 8.93 -3.73
C PRO A 6 1.91 8.08 -3.29
N GLU A 7 3.09 8.35 -3.85
CA GLU A 7 4.32 7.59 -3.60
C GLU A 7 5.25 8.28 -2.59
N ASN A 8 4.94 9.53 -2.20
CA ASN A 8 5.73 10.31 -1.25
C ASN A 8 4.88 11.32 -0.46
N MET A 9 5.48 11.98 0.53
CA MET A 9 4.78 12.95 1.40
C MET A 9 4.34 14.23 0.67
N GLU A 10 4.97 14.62 -0.43
CA GLU A 10 4.55 15.79 -1.22
C GLU A 10 3.23 15.49 -1.93
N GLU A 11 3.10 14.30 -2.52
CA GLU A 11 1.87 13.83 -3.16
C GLU A 11 0.74 13.61 -2.15
N VAL A 12 1.04 13.07 -0.96
CA VAL A 12 0.08 12.99 0.15
C VAL A 12 -0.46 14.37 0.51
N ALA A 13 0.40 15.38 0.64
CA ALA A 13 -0.03 16.75 0.94
C ALA A 13 -0.91 17.34 -0.17
N MET A 14 -0.56 17.08 -1.44
CA MET A 14 -1.36 17.48 -2.58
C MET A 14 -2.74 16.81 -2.57
N GLN A 15 -2.82 15.51 -2.31
CA GLN A 15 -4.08 14.77 -2.25
C GLN A 15 -4.96 15.27 -1.08
N LEU A 16 -4.38 15.50 0.09
CA LEU A 16 -5.09 16.12 1.22
C LEU A 16 -5.66 17.50 0.88
N ALA A 17 -4.88 18.33 0.16
CA ALA A 17 -5.36 19.63 -0.30
C ALA A 17 -6.53 19.49 -1.28
N GLN A 18 -6.48 18.51 -2.19
CA GLN A 18 -7.59 18.22 -3.11
C GLN A 18 -8.86 17.79 -2.38
N HIS A 19 -8.75 16.88 -1.40
CA HIS A 19 -9.88 16.46 -0.55
C HIS A 19 -10.49 17.67 0.19
N LYS A 20 -9.64 18.52 0.76
CA LYS A 20 -10.09 19.74 1.45
C LYS A 20 -10.85 20.70 0.54
N VAL A 21 -10.40 20.89 -0.72
CA VAL A 21 -11.11 21.72 -1.72
C VAL A 21 -12.48 21.12 -2.07
N ARG A 22 -12.62 19.79 -2.05
CA ARG A 22 -13.89 19.08 -2.27
C ARG A 22 -14.81 19.06 -1.05
N GLY A 23 -14.37 19.60 0.09
CA GLY A 23 -15.11 19.56 1.35
C GLY A 23 -15.05 18.19 2.05
N GLU A 24 -14.13 17.32 1.64
CA GLU A 24 -13.89 16.02 2.25
C GLU A 24 -12.86 16.16 3.37
N LEU A 25 -13.19 15.63 4.54
CA LEU A 25 -12.27 15.55 5.68
C LEU A 25 -11.62 14.17 5.67
N VAL A 26 -10.43 14.08 5.09
CA VAL A 26 -9.61 12.86 5.07
C VAL A 26 -8.38 13.11 5.95
N ASP A 27 -8.05 12.13 6.80
CA ASP A 27 -6.86 12.19 7.65
C ASP A 27 -5.61 11.79 6.84
N GLU A 28 -4.47 12.43 7.14
CA GLU A 28 -3.18 12.11 6.51
C GLU A 28 -2.81 10.64 6.68
N THR A 29 -3.04 10.07 7.87
CA THR A 29 -2.77 8.66 8.16
C THR A 29 -3.60 7.76 7.24
N THR A 30 -4.86 8.11 7.01
CA THR A 30 -5.75 7.36 6.12
C THR A 30 -5.29 7.45 4.67
N VAL A 31 -4.84 8.63 4.21
CA VAL A 31 -4.28 8.77 2.86
C VAL A 31 -3.04 7.88 2.70
N ILE A 32 -2.13 7.92 3.67
CA ILE A 32 -0.90 7.10 3.65
C ILE A 32 -1.23 5.60 3.71
N GLN A 33 -2.14 5.16 4.59
CA GLN A 33 -2.52 3.75 4.68
C GLN A 33 -3.17 3.25 3.39
N ASN A 34 -4.02 4.05 2.75
CA ASN A 34 -4.60 3.68 1.46
C ASN A 34 -3.52 3.61 0.39
N ALA A 35 -2.60 4.57 0.36
CA ALA A 35 -1.49 4.59 -0.59
C ALA A 35 -0.61 3.34 -0.48
N ILE A 36 -0.18 2.99 0.73
CA ILE A 36 0.64 1.80 0.98
C ILE A 36 -0.06 0.52 0.54
N ARG A 37 -1.36 0.37 0.84
CA ARG A 37 -2.16 -0.78 0.39
C ARG A 37 -2.25 -0.82 -1.14
N ASP A 38 -2.55 0.32 -1.76
CA ASP A 38 -2.80 0.41 -3.20
C ASP A 38 -1.51 0.21 -4.00
N ILE A 39 -0.37 0.69 -3.51
CA ILE A 39 0.97 0.40 -4.08
C ILE A 39 1.23 -1.12 -4.03
N LEU A 40 1.03 -1.74 -2.87
CA LEU A 40 1.24 -3.19 -2.75
C LEU A 40 0.28 -3.98 -3.65
N GLN A 41 -0.98 -3.55 -3.74
CA GLN A 41 -1.95 -4.16 -4.65
C GLN A 41 -1.50 -4.05 -6.11
N ALA A 42 -1.02 -2.89 -6.53
CA ALA A 42 -0.52 -2.68 -7.88
C ALA A 42 0.67 -3.60 -8.20
N PHE A 43 1.59 -3.82 -7.24
CA PHE A 43 2.69 -4.77 -7.43
C PHE A 43 2.20 -6.21 -7.59
N PHE A 44 1.21 -6.65 -6.82
CA PHE A 44 0.63 -7.99 -7.01
C PHE A 44 -0.08 -8.11 -8.35
N ASP A 45 -0.85 -7.10 -8.73
CA ASP A 45 -1.57 -7.07 -10.00
C ASP A 45 -0.60 -7.12 -11.19
N GLU A 46 0.53 -6.40 -11.11
CA GLU A 46 1.59 -6.43 -12.12
C GLU A 46 2.30 -7.79 -12.15
N ALA A 47 2.75 -8.27 -10.98
CA ALA A 47 3.52 -9.52 -10.88
C ALA A 47 2.72 -10.76 -11.30
N LEU A 48 1.40 -10.73 -11.14
CA LEU A 48 0.50 -11.83 -11.52
C LEU A 48 -0.16 -11.63 -12.90
N GLU A 49 0.13 -10.53 -13.59
CA GLU A 49 -0.53 -10.14 -14.84
C GLU A 49 -2.07 -10.10 -14.72
N GLY A 50 -2.56 -9.64 -13.56
CA GLY A 50 -3.99 -9.52 -13.26
C GLY A 50 -4.30 -9.46 -11.76
N HIS A 51 -5.54 -9.07 -11.45
CA HIS A 51 -6.02 -8.90 -10.08
C HIS A 51 -6.51 -10.24 -9.50
N TYR A 52 -5.56 -11.08 -9.08
CA TYR A 52 -5.85 -12.42 -8.51
C TYR A 52 -5.78 -12.47 -6.99
N ASP A 53 -4.93 -11.64 -6.39
CA ASP A 53 -4.76 -11.54 -4.95
C ASP A 53 -5.31 -10.20 -4.44
N ASP A 54 -5.80 -10.18 -3.21
CA ASP A 54 -6.29 -8.99 -2.49
C ASP A 54 -5.31 -8.61 -1.38
N VAL A 55 -4.99 -7.32 -1.27
CA VAL A 55 -4.23 -6.74 -0.16
C VAL A 55 -5.15 -6.06 0.85
N LYS A 56 -5.07 -6.46 2.13
CA LYS A 56 -5.91 -5.92 3.21
C LYS A 56 -5.08 -5.62 4.46
N TRP A 57 -5.54 -4.65 5.24
CA TRP A 57 -5.00 -4.36 6.57
C TRP A 57 -5.50 -5.39 7.58
N ASP A 58 -4.61 -5.91 8.41
CA ASP A 58 -4.92 -6.74 9.58
C ASP A 58 -4.15 -6.20 10.80
N GLY A 59 -4.80 -5.29 11.54
CA GLY A 59 -4.12 -4.49 12.56
C GLY A 59 -3.08 -3.56 11.91
N ASP A 60 -1.82 -3.73 12.29
CA ASP A 60 -0.69 -2.98 11.74
C ASP A 60 0.00 -3.69 10.57
N ASP A 61 -0.45 -4.90 10.21
CA ASP A 61 0.13 -5.71 9.14
C ASP A 61 -0.67 -5.57 7.82
N LEU A 62 -0.02 -5.91 6.70
CA LEU A 62 -0.65 -6.13 5.41
C LEU A 62 -0.75 -7.62 5.14
N VAL A 63 -1.95 -8.10 4.84
CA VAL A 63 -2.25 -9.50 4.53
C VAL A 63 -2.68 -9.59 3.08
N ILE A 64 -2.16 -10.61 2.40
CA ILE A 64 -2.45 -10.91 1.01
C ILE A 64 -3.27 -12.20 0.98
N THR A 65 -4.46 -12.14 0.40
CA THR A 65 -5.33 -13.30 0.21
C THR A 65 -5.48 -13.62 -1.26
N ASP A 66 -5.39 -14.90 -1.63
CA ASP A 66 -5.60 -15.31 -3.02
C ASP A 66 -7.08 -15.29 -3.43
N ILE A 67 -7.36 -15.66 -4.68
CA ILE A 67 -8.72 -15.73 -5.24
C ILE A 67 -9.65 -16.73 -4.52
N MET A 68 -9.09 -17.69 -3.79
CA MET A 68 -9.83 -18.66 -2.97
C MET A 68 -10.11 -18.12 -1.56
N GLY A 69 -9.48 -17.00 -1.19
CA GLY A 69 -9.57 -16.36 0.12
C GLY A 69 -8.55 -16.90 1.12
N ASP A 70 -7.57 -17.70 0.69
CA ASP A 70 -6.52 -18.24 1.54
C ASP A 70 -5.38 -17.22 1.70
N GLU A 71 -4.77 -17.14 2.89
CA GLU A 71 -3.64 -16.24 3.14
C GLU A 71 -2.42 -16.69 2.34
N ALA A 72 -2.05 -15.90 1.32
CA ALA A 72 -0.89 -16.12 0.46
C ALA A 72 0.38 -15.48 1.04
N GLY A 73 0.24 -14.47 1.90
CA GLY A 73 1.36 -13.83 2.56
C GLY A 73 0.97 -12.73 3.54
N ARG A 74 1.94 -12.31 4.34
CA ARG A 74 1.80 -11.23 5.32
C ARG A 74 3.08 -10.41 5.38
N ILE A 75 2.94 -9.09 5.45
CA ILE A 75 4.04 -8.13 5.53
C ILE A 75 3.85 -7.26 6.77
N GLN A 76 4.92 -7.14 7.56
CA GLN A 76 4.94 -6.34 8.78
C GLN A 76 5.73 -5.05 8.58
N PRO A 77 5.43 -3.98 9.34
CA PRO A 77 6.22 -2.76 9.32
C PRO A 77 7.63 -3.02 9.87
N GLN A 78 8.61 -2.22 9.44
CA GLN A 78 9.99 -2.31 9.92
C GLN A 78 10.19 -1.44 11.18
N SER A 79 9.49 -0.31 11.25
CA SER A 79 9.43 0.54 12.43
C SER A 79 8.18 0.21 13.26
N SER A 80 7.65 1.20 14.00
CA SER A 80 6.44 1.04 14.79
C SER A 80 5.15 0.95 13.96
N SER A 81 5.14 1.42 12.71
CA SER A 81 4.01 1.27 11.78
C SER A 81 4.44 1.55 10.34
N PHE A 82 3.66 1.07 9.38
CA PHE A 82 3.88 1.35 7.95
C PHE A 82 3.78 2.84 7.62
N VAL A 83 2.92 3.57 8.34
CA VAL A 83 2.80 5.03 8.21
C VAL A 83 4.12 5.72 8.61
N ASN A 84 4.76 5.24 9.68
CA ASN A 84 6.05 5.77 10.09
C ASN A 84 7.16 5.38 9.11
N ASP A 85 7.15 4.15 8.58
CA ASP A 85 8.07 3.74 7.53
C ASP A 85 7.95 4.66 6.31
N PHE A 86 6.73 4.92 5.83
CA PHE A 86 6.46 5.79 4.67
C PHE A 86 6.89 7.24 4.92
N LYS A 87 6.59 7.78 6.10
CA LYS A 87 6.97 9.17 6.46
C LYS A 87 8.48 9.35 6.57
N ASN A 88 9.20 8.33 7.02
CA ASN A 88 10.65 8.38 7.17
C ASN A 88 11.36 8.23 5.83
N ASP A 89 10.95 7.24 5.02
CA ASP A 89 11.56 6.92 3.74
C ASP A 89 10.56 6.11 2.87
N ALA A 90 9.78 6.83 2.06
CA ALA A 90 8.76 6.22 1.21
C ALA A 90 9.39 5.33 0.13
N ASP A 91 10.47 5.79 -0.50
CA ASP A 91 11.18 5.05 -1.56
C ASP A 91 11.66 3.68 -1.04
N SER A 92 12.33 3.66 0.13
CA SER A 92 12.79 2.42 0.76
C SER A 92 11.65 1.50 1.16
N LEU A 93 10.50 2.05 1.59
CA LEU A 93 9.32 1.25 1.86
C LEU A 93 8.78 0.61 0.58
N ILE A 94 8.66 1.39 -0.50
CA ILE A 94 8.14 0.92 -1.80
C ILE A 94 9.03 -0.20 -2.34
N GLU A 95 10.36 -0.03 -2.35
CA GLU A 95 11.30 -1.07 -2.77
C GLU A 95 11.15 -2.36 -1.92
N ARG A 96 10.89 -2.21 -0.62
CA ARG A 96 10.65 -3.36 0.28
C ARG A 96 9.34 -4.09 -0.06
N LEU A 97 8.28 -3.35 -0.38
CA LEU A 97 6.99 -3.92 -0.78
C LEU A 97 7.10 -4.68 -2.12
N GLU A 98 7.83 -4.13 -3.10
CA GLU A 98 8.12 -4.79 -4.37
C GLU A 98 8.91 -6.09 -4.17
N ASN A 99 9.96 -6.04 -3.35
CA ASN A 99 10.77 -7.21 -2.99
C ASN A 99 9.95 -8.29 -2.25
N ALA A 100 9.03 -7.87 -1.38
CA ALA A 100 8.14 -8.79 -0.68
C ALA A 100 7.16 -9.46 -1.65
N THR A 101 6.60 -8.68 -2.58
CA THR A 101 5.72 -9.19 -3.65
C THR A 101 6.44 -10.24 -4.49
N THR A 102 7.65 -9.94 -4.96
CA THR A 102 8.48 -10.88 -5.74
C THR A 102 8.73 -12.18 -4.99
N LYS A 103 8.95 -12.13 -3.66
CA LYS A 103 9.15 -13.34 -2.84
C LYS A 103 7.86 -14.15 -2.67
N ILE A 104 6.74 -13.49 -2.45
CA ILE A 104 5.44 -14.15 -2.23
C ILE A 104 4.92 -14.76 -3.54
N VAL A 105 5.12 -14.09 -4.68
CA VAL A 105 4.74 -14.59 -6.00
C VAL A 105 5.75 -15.61 -6.53
N GLY A 106 7.05 -15.44 -6.31
CA GLY A 106 8.06 -16.39 -6.75
C GLY A 106 8.17 -17.66 -5.90
N GLY A 107 7.56 -17.67 -4.71
CA GLY A 107 7.56 -18.80 -3.79
C GLY A 107 6.44 -19.83 -4.01
N ARG A 108 5.58 -19.60 -5.00
CA ARG A 108 4.39 -20.42 -5.31
C ARG A 108 4.54 -21.21 -6.61
#